data_AF-A0A7K3WE46-F1
#
_entry.id   AF-A0A7K3WE46-F1
#
_cell.length_a   1.000
_cell.length_b   1.000
_cell.length_c   1.000
_cell.angle_alpha   90.00
_cell.angle_beta   90.00
_cell.angle_gamma   90.00
#
_symmetry.space_group_name_H-M   'P 1'
#
loop_
_entity.id
_entity.type
_entity.pdbx_description
1 polymer ?
#
loop_
_entity_poly.entity_id
_entity_poly.type
_entity_poly.pdbx_seq_one_letter_code
_entity_poly.pdbx_strand_id
1 'polypeptide(L)'
;MSVGWAAVLLILLGLPLLSVWVARRPAWGRLRPGRDRDEFADASARYGISSAQVARVEHALAAGTALSDPAERAAAADWAHRQLAAMRLPADLRRRPGLLLLLVGCAAFYVAFAVHVVRSVLDDDLGPLFSWTMIYLVGGLGWGWRRRRVLRRAVRLNTDPPGTVQRE
;
A
#
# COMPACT_ATOMS: atom_id res chain seq x y z
N MET A 1 1.60 -5.47 39.78
CA MET A 1 2.20 -4.83 38.58
C MET A 1 2.52 -5.81 37.45
N SER A 2 2.31 -7.12 37.60
CA SER A 2 2.78 -8.15 36.65
C SER A 2 1.82 -8.44 35.49
N VAL A 3 0.51 -8.29 35.69
CA VAL A 3 -0.51 -8.65 34.69
C VAL A 3 -0.53 -7.69 33.49
N GLY A 4 -0.30 -6.39 33.74
CA GLY A 4 -0.24 -5.38 32.68
C GLY A 4 0.93 -5.59 31.72
N TRP A 5 2.12 -5.90 32.23
CA TRP A 5 3.30 -6.18 31.41
C TRP A 5 3.17 -7.46 30.58
N ALA A 6 2.51 -8.48 31.13
CA ALA A 6 2.20 -9.71 30.38
C ALA A 6 1.26 -9.43 29.20
N ALA A 7 0.23 -8.59 29.38
CA ALA A 7 -0.68 -8.20 28.31
C ALA A 7 0.03 -7.35 27.24
N VAL A 8 0.90 -6.42 27.65
CA VAL A 8 1.72 -5.61 26.72
C VAL A 8 2.63 -6.51 25.89
N LEU A 9 3.36 -7.45 26.51
CA LEU A 9 4.21 -8.42 25.81
C LEU A 9 3.41 -9.31 24.85
N LEU A 10 2.24 -9.78 25.27
CA LEU A 10 1.37 -10.60 24.43
C LEU A 10 0.87 -9.82 23.20
N ILE A 11 0.57 -8.54 23.35
CA ILE A 11 0.16 -7.69 22.22
C ILE A 11 1.36 -7.40 21.31
N LEU A 12 2.50 -7.01 21.89
CA LEU A 12 3.72 -6.65 21.15
C LEU A 12 4.33 -7.81 20.39
N LEU A 13 4.27 -9.03 20.93
CA LEU A 13 4.79 -10.24 20.28
C LEU A 13 3.70 -11.00 19.54
N GLY A 14 2.51 -11.10 20.12
CA GLY A 14 1.40 -11.86 19.57
C GLY A 14 0.86 -11.26 18.27
N LEU A 15 0.68 -9.94 18.17
CA LEU A 15 0.22 -9.33 16.91
C LEU A 15 1.19 -9.51 15.74
N PRO A 16 2.52 -9.27 15.87
CA PRO A 16 3.43 -9.55 14.76
C PRO A 16 3.53 -11.04 14.44
N LEU A 17 3.46 -11.93 15.44
CA LEU A 17 3.45 -13.37 15.16
C LEU A 17 2.17 -13.79 14.42
N LEU A 18 1.01 -13.24 14.83
CA LEU A 18 -0.28 -13.50 14.18
C LEU A 18 -0.33 -12.89 12.79
N SER A 19 0.23 -11.70 12.59
CA SER A 19 0.27 -11.03 11.29
C SER A 19 1.18 -11.79 10.32
N VAL A 20 2.35 -12.26 10.78
CA VAL A 20 3.23 -13.14 10.01
C VAL A 20 2.51 -14.45 9.67
N TRP A 21 1.79 -15.05 10.62
CA TRP A 21 1.07 -16.30 10.38
C TRP A 21 -0.10 -16.14 9.39
N VAL A 22 -0.88 -15.06 9.51
CA VAL A 22 -1.99 -14.74 8.60
C VAL A 22 -1.46 -14.35 7.21
N ALA A 23 -0.36 -13.60 7.14
CA ALA A 23 0.30 -13.24 5.88
C ALA A 23 0.95 -14.46 5.20
N ARG A 24 1.44 -15.45 5.98
CA ARG A 24 2.05 -16.67 5.45
C ARG A 24 1.03 -17.69 4.90
N ARG A 25 -0.22 -17.69 5.36
CA ARG A 25 -1.27 -18.59 4.83
C ARG A 25 -1.49 -18.49 3.31
N PRO A 26 -1.67 -17.30 2.71
CA PRO A 26 -1.74 -17.17 1.25
C PRO A 26 -0.35 -17.28 0.59
N ALA A 27 0.75 -17.02 1.30
CA ALA A 27 2.10 -17.17 0.76
C ALA A 27 2.49 -18.63 0.53
N TRP A 28 1.99 -19.57 1.34
CA TRP A 28 2.20 -21.00 1.12
C TRP A 28 1.50 -21.53 -0.15
N GLY A 29 0.42 -20.87 -0.59
CA GLY A 29 -0.17 -21.11 -1.90
C GLY A 29 0.62 -20.49 -3.07
N ARG A 30 1.53 -19.55 -2.80
CA ARG A 30 2.40 -18.86 -3.77
C ARG A 30 3.80 -19.48 -3.89
N LEU A 31 4.20 -20.35 -2.96
CA LEU A 31 5.42 -21.15 -3.07
C LEU A 31 5.33 -22.29 -4.11
N ARG A 32 4.33 -22.26 -5.01
CA ARG A 32 4.42 -22.99 -6.28
C ARG A 32 5.32 -22.17 -7.22
N PRO A 33 6.55 -22.63 -7.51
CA PRO A 33 7.39 -21.97 -8.51
C PRO A 33 6.62 -21.97 -9.83
N GLY A 34 6.42 -20.79 -10.43
CA GLY A 34 5.68 -20.62 -11.69
C GLY A 34 4.32 -19.91 -11.62
N ARG A 35 3.90 -19.37 -10.45
CA ARG A 35 2.63 -18.62 -10.33
C ARG A 35 2.78 -17.10 -10.07
N ASP A 36 3.98 -16.61 -9.80
CA ASP A 36 4.22 -15.16 -9.87
C ASP A 36 4.32 -14.79 -11.35
N ARG A 37 3.19 -14.30 -11.85
CA ARG A 37 3.03 -13.80 -13.21
C ARG A 37 4.00 -12.63 -13.35
N ASP A 38 4.99 -12.77 -14.21
CA ASP A 38 5.97 -11.71 -14.45
C ASP A 38 5.27 -10.53 -15.12
N GLU A 39 4.82 -9.57 -14.32
CA GLU A 39 4.06 -8.41 -14.78
C GLU A 39 4.84 -7.59 -15.81
N PHE A 40 6.18 -7.66 -15.77
CA PHE A 40 7.08 -6.99 -16.70
C PHE A 40 7.08 -7.70 -18.06
N ALA A 41 7.21 -9.03 -18.06
CA ALA A 41 7.13 -9.82 -19.29
C ALA A 41 5.76 -9.70 -19.97
N ASP A 42 4.68 -9.70 -19.19
CA ASP A 42 3.33 -9.50 -19.70
C ASP A 42 3.14 -8.12 -20.34
N ALA A 43 3.70 -7.06 -19.73
CA ALA A 43 3.63 -5.70 -20.27
C ALA A 43 4.44 -5.56 -21.57
N SER A 44 5.65 -6.12 -21.61
CA SER A 44 6.48 -6.16 -22.81
C SER A 44 5.78 -6.89 -23.97
N ALA A 45 5.17 -8.04 -23.69
CA ALA A 45 4.44 -8.80 -24.70
C ALA A 45 3.17 -8.08 -25.19
N ARG A 46 2.43 -7.41 -24.28
CA ARG A 46 1.15 -6.77 -24.61
C ARG A 46 1.28 -5.43 -25.33
N TYR A 47 2.31 -4.65 -25.00
CA TYR A 47 2.50 -3.29 -25.53
C TYR A 47 3.72 -3.16 -26.46
N GLY A 48 4.46 -4.25 -26.70
CA GLY A 48 5.63 -4.25 -27.57
C GLY A 48 6.79 -3.41 -27.02
N ILE A 49 6.85 -3.21 -25.71
CA ILE A 49 7.86 -2.37 -25.05
C ILE A 49 9.06 -3.20 -24.55
N SER A 50 10.27 -2.71 -24.80
CA SER A 50 11.52 -3.29 -24.29
C SER A 50 11.65 -3.15 -22.77
N SER A 51 12.54 -3.94 -22.15
CA SER A 51 12.84 -3.84 -20.70
C SER A 51 13.26 -2.43 -20.28
N ALA A 52 14.03 -1.73 -21.13
CA ALA A 52 14.44 -0.34 -20.89
C ALA A 52 13.25 0.63 -20.91
N GLN A 53 12.27 0.41 -21.79
CA GLN A 53 11.01 1.16 -21.82
C GLN A 53 10.17 0.89 -20.57
N VAL A 54 10.15 -0.36 -20.09
CA VAL A 54 9.41 -0.70 -18.87
C VAL A 54 9.98 0.03 -17.64
N ALA A 55 11.31 0.12 -17.51
CA ALA A 55 11.93 0.88 -16.42
C ALA A 55 11.56 2.38 -16.47
N ARG A 56 11.44 2.96 -17.68
CA ARG A 56 10.97 4.34 -17.84
C ARG A 56 9.51 4.51 -17.45
N VAL A 57 8.66 3.56 -17.83
CA VAL A 57 7.25 3.53 -17.42
C VAL A 57 7.14 3.46 -15.90
N GLU A 58 7.91 2.60 -15.24
CA GLU A 58 7.90 2.48 -13.78
C GLU A 58 8.35 3.79 -13.10
N HIS A 59 9.44 4.39 -13.59
CA HIS A 59 9.92 5.67 -13.08
C HIS A 59 8.89 6.78 -13.28
N ALA A 60 8.26 6.86 -14.45
CA ALA A 60 7.23 7.86 -14.73
C ALA A 60 5.97 7.67 -13.88
N LEU A 61 5.60 6.42 -13.57
CA LEU A 61 4.51 6.11 -12.64
C LEU A 61 4.84 6.52 -11.21
N ALA A 62 6.08 6.27 -10.75
CA ALA A 62 6.54 6.67 -9.44
C ALA A 62 6.65 8.20 -9.29
N ALA A 63 7.02 8.90 -10.37
CA ALA A 63 7.11 10.36 -10.42
C ALA A 63 5.77 11.05 -10.72
N GLY A 64 4.81 10.34 -11.31
CA GLY A 64 3.52 10.90 -11.75
C GLY A 64 3.64 11.80 -12.98
N THR A 65 4.51 11.45 -13.93
CA THR A 65 4.83 12.23 -15.12
C THR A 65 4.20 11.64 -16.39
N ALA A 66 4.06 12.47 -17.42
CA ALA A 66 3.63 12.02 -18.74
C ALA A 66 4.80 11.37 -19.49
N LEU A 67 4.51 10.34 -20.28
CA LEU A 67 5.45 9.72 -21.23
C LEU A 67 5.16 10.23 -22.65
N SER A 68 6.20 10.28 -23.48
CA SER A 68 6.11 10.80 -24.85
C SER A 68 5.66 9.73 -25.85
N ASP A 69 6.09 8.49 -25.66
CA ASP A 69 5.77 7.37 -26.55
C ASP A 69 4.33 6.88 -26.32
N PRO A 70 3.47 6.79 -27.36
CA PRO A 70 2.12 6.24 -27.24
C PRO A 70 2.07 4.84 -26.61
N ALA A 71 3.03 3.96 -26.92
CA ALA A 71 3.06 2.61 -26.37
C ALA A 71 3.38 2.62 -24.87
N GLU A 72 4.36 3.43 -24.45
CA GLU A 72 4.72 3.63 -23.05
C GLU A 72 3.56 4.26 -22.26
N ARG A 73 2.85 5.24 -22.83
CA ARG A 73 1.67 5.86 -22.22
C ARG A 73 0.55 4.86 -21.96
N ALA A 74 0.23 4.02 -22.95
CA ALA A 74 -0.80 3.00 -22.82
C ALA A 74 -0.45 1.98 -21.74
N ALA A 75 0.82 1.55 -21.70
CA ALA A 75 1.33 0.66 -20.66
C ALA A 75 1.27 1.30 -19.26
N ALA A 76 1.67 2.56 -19.13
CA ALA A 76 1.60 3.31 -17.87
C ALA A 76 0.16 3.43 -17.37
N ALA A 77 -0.78 3.77 -18.25
CA ALA A 77 -2.18 3.91 -17.90
C ALA A 77 -2.78 2.57 -17.41
N ASP A 78 -2.57 1.46 -18.13
CA ASP A 78 -3.06 0.14 -17.73
C ASP A 78 -2.46 -0.30 -16.38
N TRP A 79 -1.16 -0.11 -16.19
CA TRP A 79 -0.49 -0.51 -14.95
C TRP A 79 -0.96 0.33 -13.75
N ALA A 80 -1.13 1.64 -13.94
CA ALA A 80 -1.69 2.50 -12.90
C ALA A 80 -3.14 2.11 -12.55
N HIS A 81 -3.96 1.73 -13.52
CA HIS A 81 -5.31 1.21 -13.27
C HIS A 81 -5.26 -0.09 -12.45
N ARG A 82 -4.38 -1.04 -12.79
CA ARG A 82 -4.19 -2.28 -12.03
C ARG A 82 -3.73 -2.00 -10.59
N GLN A 83 -2.77 -1.10 -10.38
CA GLN A 83 -2.34 -0.71 -9.03
C GLN A 83 -3.47 -0.03 -8.23
N LEU A 84 -4.24 0.86 -8.86
CA LEU A 84 -5.39 1.50 -8.22
C LEU A 84 -6.52 0.52 -7.91
N ALA A 85 -6.74 -0.49 -8.76
CA ALA A 85 -7.68 -1.57 -8.53
C ALA A 85 -7.23 -2.47 -7.38
N ALA A 86 -5.93 -2.79 -7.27
CA ALA A 86 -5.37 -3.54 -6.16
C ALA A 86 -5.45 -2.79 -4.82
N MET A 87 -5.44 -1.45 -4.85
CA MET A 87 -5.68 -0.62 -3.66
C MET A 87 -7.16 -0.57 -3.24
N ARG A 88 -8.10 -1.03 -4.09
CA ARG A 88 -9.50 -1.17 -3.69
C ARG A 88 -9.63 -2.47 -2.91
N LEU A 89 -10.26 -2.35 -1.74
CA LEU A 89 -10.67 -3.48 -0.91
C LEU A 89 -11.50 -4.47 -1.78
N PRO A 90 -11.08 -5.74 -1.94
CA PRO A 90 -11.78 -6.68 -2.82
C PRO A 90 -13.23 -6.88 -2.36
N ALA A 91 -14.21 -6.89 -3.27
CA ALA A 91 -15.62 -7.01 -2.88
C ALA A 91 -15.94 -8.29 -2.06
N ASP A 92 -15.14 -9.34 -2.22
CA ASP A 92 -15.27 -10.62 -1.53
C ASP A 92 -14.73 -10.66 -0.08
N LEU A 93 -14.33 -9.52 0.48
CA LEU A 93 -13.85 -9.43 1.88
C LEU A 93 -14.84 -10.03 2.89
N ARG A 94 -16.14 -9.99 2.58
CA ARG A 94 -17.23 -10.54 3.40
C ARG A 94 -17.11 -12.05 3.66
N ARG A 95 -16.37 -12.80 2.83
CA ARG A 95 -16.25 -14.28 2.93
C ARG A 95 -14.95 -14.75 3.59
N ARG A 96 -14.07 -13.84 4.05
CA ARG A 96 -12.77 -14.20 4.63
C ARG A 96 -12.74 -13.89 6.13
N PRO A 97 -13.04 -14.87 7.02
CA PRO A 97 -13.09 -14.62 8.47
C PRO A 97 -11.76 -14.09 9.04
N GLY A 98 -10.63 -14.49 8.45
CA GLY A 98 -9.30 -13.98 8.84
C GLY A 98 -9.09 -12.49 8.57
N LEU A 99 -9.80 -11.91 7.58
CA LEU A 99 -9.74 -10.47 7.34
C LEU A 99 -10.58 -9.70 8.37
N LEU A 100 -11.76 -10.20 8.74
CA LEU A 100 -12.54 -9.56 9.81
C LEU A 100 -11.74 -9.50 11.10
N LEU A 101 -11.08 -10.61 11.47
CA LEU A 101 -10.15 -10.66 12.59
C LEU A 101 -8.98 -9.68 12.45
N LEU A 102 -8.39 -9.55 11.25
CA LEU A 102 -7.34 -8.58 10.99
C LEU A 102 -7.85 -7.13 11.15
N LEU A 103 -9.03 -6.82 10.60
CA LEU A 103 -9.63 -5.49 10.70
C LEU A 103 -9.99 -5.14 12.14
N VAL A 104 -10.58 -6.08 12.88
CA VAL A 104 -10.88 -5.93 14.31
C VAL A 104 -9.59 -5.77 15.11
N GLY A 105 -8.55 -6.55 14.80
CA GLY A 105 -7.23 -6.42 15.43
C GLY A 105 -6.58 -5.08 15.16
N CYS A 106 -6.63 -4.59 13.91
CA CYS A 106 -6.18 -3.25 13.56
C CYS A 106 -6.99 -2.18 14.30
N ALA A 107 -8.32 -2.30 14.33
CA ALA A 107 -9.18 -1.34 15.03
C ALA A 107 -8.88 -1.32 16.54
N ALA A 108 -8.74 -2.49 17.17
CA ALA A 108 -8.38 -2.62 18.58
C ALA A 108 -7.00 -2.02 18.86
N PHE A 109 -6.02 -2.26 17.99
CA PHE A 109 -4.70 -1.63 18.07
C PHE A 109 -4.78 -0.11 17.98
N TYR A 110 -5.56 0.43 17.03
CA TYR A 110 -5.76 1.88 16.88
C TYR A 110 -6.44 2.51 18.10
N VAL A 111 -7.44 1.84 18.68
CA VAL A 111 -8.13 2.32 19.88
C VAL A 111 -7.19 2.29 21.08
N ALA A 112 -6.46 1.20 21.31
CA ALA A 112 -5.48 1.09 22.38
C ALA A 112 -4.36 2.15 22.24
N PHE A 113 -3.92 2.38 20.99
CA PHE A 113 -2.95 3.42 20.68
C PHE A 113 -3.50 4.82 20.96
N ALA A 114 -4.73 5.14 20.54
CA ALA A 114 -5.35 6.43 20.80
C ALA A 114 -5.49 6.70 22.31
N VAL A 115 -5.88 5.68 23.09
CA VAL A 115 -5.93 5.77 24.56
C VAL A 115 -4.55 6.03 25.16
N HIS A 116 -3.51 5.35 24.67
CA HIS A 116 -2.14 5.56 25.12
C HIS A 116 -1.66 6.99 24.83
N VAL A 117 -1.92 7.50 23.62
CA VAL A 117 -1.60 8.88 23.24
C VAL A 117 -2.27 9.90 24.16
N VAL A 118 -3.58 9.74 24.42
CA VAL A 118 -4.33 10.66 25.29
C VAL A 118 -3.74 10.64 26.71
N ARG A 119 -3.37 9.47 27.23
CA ARG A 119 -2.73 9.36 28.55
C ARG A 119 -1.35 10.02 28.58
N SER A 120 -0.50 9.76 27.59
CA SER A 120 0.84 10.37 27.53
C SER A 120 0.80 11.89 27.41
N VAL A 121 -0.21 12.46 26.73
CA VAL A 121 -0.42 13.91 26.68
C VAL A 121 -0.89 14.46 28.03
N LEU A 122 -1.77 13.74 28.74
CA LEU A 122 -2.25 14.15 30.07
C LEU A 122 -1.19 14.06 31.16
N ASP A 123 -0.27 13.10 31.04
CA ASP A 123 0.80 12.85 32.01
C ASP A 123 2.08 13.66 31.71
N ASP A 124 2.05 14.56 30.69
CA ASP A 124 3.19 15.35 30.17
C ASP A 124 4.43 14.52 29.79
N ASP A 125 4.25 13.22 29.61
CA ASP A 125 5.29 12.25 29.26
C ASP A 125 5.18 11.88 27.77
N LEU A 126 5.49 12.85 26.93
CA LEU A 126 5.67 12.66 25.49
C LEU A 126 7.07 12.09 25.22
N GLY A 127 7.34 10.92 25.78
CA GLY A 127 8.61 10.23 25.60
C GLY A 127 8.94 9.93 24.12
N PRO A 128 10.20 9.58 23.81
CA PRO A 128 10.69 9.39 22.43
C PRO A 128 9.91 8.36 21.60
N LEU A 129 9.23 7.40 22.24
CA LEU A 129 8.35 6.43 21.57
C LEU A 129 7.14 7.08 20.89
N PHE A 130 6.60 8.16 21.46
CA PHE A 130 5.50 8.93 20.87
C PHE A 130 5.93 9.56 19.53
N SER A 131 7.12 10.18 19.52
CA SER A 131 7.70 10.84 18.34
C SER A 131 7.96 9.85 17.20
N TRP A 132 8.59 8.71 17.49
CA TRP A 132 8.83 7.68 16.46
C TRP A 132 7.52 7.10 15.91
N THR A 133 6.55 6.83 16.78
CA THR A 133 5.27 6.27 16.34
C THR A 133 4.46 7.25 15.50
N MET A 134 4.50 8.55 15.82
CA MET A 134 3.94 9.60 14.97
C MET A 134 4.64 9.68 13.62
N ILE A 135 5.97 9.58 13.56
CA ILE A 135 6.73 9.53 12.31
C ILE A 135 6.28 8.36 11.44
N TYR A 136 6.11 7.16 12.01
CA TYR A 136 5.66 5.99 11.25
C TYR A 136 4.20 6.10 10.80
N LEU A 137 3.30 6.64 11.63
CA LEU A 137 1.88 6.83 11.29
C LEU A 137 1.71 7.90 10.22
N VAL A 138 2.24 9.10 10.44
CA VAL A 138 2.14 10.21 9.49
C VAL A 138 2.92 9.89 8.22
N GLY A 139 4.10 9.28 8.35
CA GLY A 139 4.91 8.83 7.22
C GLY A 139 4.21 7.74 6.41
N GLY A 140 3.65 6.72 7.06
CA GLY A 140 2.96 5.61 6.41
C GLY A 140 1.66 6.01 5.73
N LEU A 141 0.77 6.71 6.46
CA LEU A 141 -0.48 7.23 5.88
C LEU A 141 -0.20 8.28 4.80
N GLY A 142 0.74 9.20 5.07
CA GLY A 142 1.15 10.24 4.14
C GLY A 142 1.75 9.66 2.85
N TRP A 143 2.58 8.62 2.97
CA TRP A 143 3.15 7.90 1.83
C TRP A 143 2.07 7.21 1.00
N GLY A 144 1.15 6.48 1.64
CA GLY A 144 0.04 5.82 0.95
C GLY A 144 -0.86 6.81 0.21
N TRP A 145 -1.18 7.94 0.85
CA TRP A 145 -1.98 9.00 0.24
C TRP A 145 -1.26 9.70 -0.92
N ARG A 146 0.02 10.03 -0.74
CA ARG A 146 0.87 10.61 -1.79
C ARG A 146 0.95 9.66 -2.98
N ARG A 147 1.22 8.37 -2.76
CA ARG A 147 1.29 7.36 -3.83
C ARG A 147 -0.03 7.28 -4.60
N ARG A 148 -1.17 7.29 -3.91
CA ARG A 148 -2.48 7.27 -4.58
C ARG A 148 -2.73 8.53 -5.43
N ARG A 149 -2.32 9.70 -4.95
CA ARG A 149 -2.41 10.96 -5.71
C ARG A 149 -1.52 10.93 -6.95
N VAL A 150 -0.29 10.47 -6.81
CA VAL A 150 0.68 10.34 -7.91
C VAL A 150 0.17 9.37 -8.98
N LEU A 151 -0.34 8.20 -8.61
CA LEU A 151 -0.91 7.25 -9.58
C LEU A 151 -2.12 7.82 -10.33
N ARG A 152 -3.02 8.53 -9.63
CA ARG A 152 -4.16 9.21 -10.29
C ARG A 152 -3.70 10.28 -11.27
N ARG A 153 -2.65 11.04 -10.91
CA ARG A 153 -2.03 12.04 -11.78
C ARG A 153 -1.42 11.36 -13.02
N ALA A 154 -0.69 10.26 -12.82
CA ALA A 154 -0.08 9.49 -13.89
C ALA A 154 -1.13 8.96 -14.89
N VAL A 155 -2.27 8.43 -14.39
CA VAL A 155 -3.38 8.02 -15.26
C VAL A 155 -3.84 9.22 -16.11
N ARG A 156 -4.24 10.33 -15.48
CA ARG A 156 -4.76 11.51 -16.17
C ARG A 156 -3.81 11.98 -17.28
N LEU A 157 -2.53 12.13 -16.95
CA LEU A 157 -1.52 12.63 -17.88
C LEU A 157 -1.21 11.67 -19.05
N ASN A 158 -1.41 10.37 -18.88
CA ASN A 158 -1.09 9.38 -19.91
C ASN A 158 -2.33 8.86 -20.66
N THR A 159 -3.54 9.08 -20.16
CA THR A 159 -4.80 8.80 -20.89
C THR A 159 -5.23 9.98 -21.75
N ASP A 160 -5.00 11.23 -21.33
CA ASP A 160 -5.39 12.39 -22.12
C ASP A 160 -4.41 12.59 -23.28
N PRO A 161 -4.87 12.69 -24.54
CA PRO A 161 -3.98 12.98 -25.67
C PRO A 161 -3.24 14.30 -25.42
N PRO A 162 -1.97 14.44 -25.83
CA PRO A 162 -1.25 15.69 -25.70
C PRO A 162 -1.87 16.68 -26.70
N GLY A 163 -2.89 17.42 -26.26
CA GLY A 163 -3.66 18.31 -27.12
C GLY A 163 -4.95 18.87 -26.54
N THR A 164 -5.57 18.23 -25.54
CA THR A 164 -6.74 18.79 -24.84
C THR A 164 -6.30 19.65 -23.65
N VAL A 165 -5.43 20.63 -23.90
CA VAL A 165 -5.40 21.84 -23.06
C VAL A 165 -6.56 22.69 -23.57
N GLN A 166 -7.74 22.50 -22.99
CA GLN A 166 -8.80 23.51 -23.07
C GLN A 166 -8.21 24.81 -22.52
N ARG A 167 -7.92 25.75 -23.42
CA ARG A 167 -7.87 27.16 -23.09
C ARG A 167 -9.30 27.56 -22.71
N GLU A 168 -9.53 27.78 -21.43
CA GLU A 168 -10.52 28.74 -20.95
C GLU A 168 -9.77 29.86 -20.24
#